data_AF-A0A7W1RZI1-F1
#
_entry.id   AF-A0A7W1RZI1-F1
#
_cell.length_a   1.000
_cell.length_b   1.000
_cell.length_c   1.000
_cell.angle_alpha   90.00
_cell.angle_beta   90.00
_cell.angle_gamma   90.00
#
_symmetry.space_group_name_H-M   'P 1'
#
loop_
_entity.id
_entity.type
_entity.pdbx_description
1 polymer ?
#
loop_
_entity_poly.entity_id
_entity_poly.type
_entity_poly.pdbx_seq_one_letter_code
_entity_poly.pdbx_strand_id
1 'polypeptide(L)'
;DKGKRPSSRRAAAGSGRVSSRRELTPEQRAAKRKSLMTVLTIFAVLILGGGAIFAAVYFTRPDERQLKADATLVEVRGIITSIETGLMTRQGDAAGIAYKTAIERLETPELGYAKDSPNETDPEFAGMATWRTALTLRATLEDDLKPRIERAKRDAVMAQNVAGLDARFADLAELDDAQLVLLEKDVAKFLDNPVEPEASRDEERVRDYPVQVNDFGQRMTAIRDETKRRRARVTSLPEQEAYGVATTLIRKEQFQDALAKVDELQRKFPDANLAKIRVMIEEAAKGTWETALKFATTNWDTAISPGSDTAQRATALAAARRRMTEVVERFGISEYVNLAKAELAKFDRN
;
A
#
# COMPACT_ATOMS: atom_id res chain seq x y z
N ASP A 1 -12.78 57.86 45.02
CA ASP A 1 -14.17 57.75 45.50
C ASP A 1 -14.39 56.40 46.17
N LYS A 2 -14.50 56.20 47.49
CA LYS A 2 -15.08 56.96 48.61
C LYS A 2 -16.59 57.23 48.50
N GLY A 3 -17.37 56.59 49.39
CA GLY A 3 -18.74 56.99 49.79
C GLY A 3 -19.60 55.78 50.21
N LYS A 4 -19.45 55.19 51.41
CA LYS A 4 -20.09 55.54 52.70
C LYS A 4 -21.61 55.82 52.66
N ARG A 5 -22.40 54.86 53.21
CA ARG A 5 -23.51 54.90 54.21
C ARG A 5 -24.31 56.23 54.38
N PRO A 6 -25.66 56.24 54.61
CA PRO A 6 -26.21 55.84 55.92
C PRO A 6 -27.69 55.36 55.99
N SER A 7 -28.10 55.05 57.22
CA SER A 7 -29.38 54.57 57.77
C SER A 7 -30.63 55.43 57.53
N SER A 8 -31.81 54.81 57.70
CA SER A 8 -32.90 55.41 58.50
C SER A 8 -33.76 54.37 59.24
N ARG A 9 -34.22 54.76 60.42
CA ARG A 9 -35.03 54.03 61.42
C ARG A 9 -36.50 54.49 61.34
N ARG A 10 -37.45 53.62 61.72
CA ARG A 10 -38.55 53.78 62.74
C ARG A 10 -39.66 52.76 62.45
N ALA A 11 -39.94 51.83 63.37
CA ALA A 11 -40.98 51.88 64.44
C ALA A 11 -42.41 51.71 63.89
N ALA A 12 -43.39 51.05 64.50
CA ALA A 12 -43.57 50.09 65.60
C ALA A 12 -45.07 49.69 65.58
N ALA A 13 -45.43 48.47 65.98
CA ALA A 13 -46.72 48.07 66.61
C ALA A 13 -46.70 46.53 66.76
N GLY A 14 -46.78 45.96 67.95
CA GLY A 14 -48.05 45.61 68.61
C GLY A 14 -48.75 44.50 67.81
N SER A 15 -48.95 43.27 68.28
CA SER A 15 -49.60 42.87 69.52
C SER A 15 -49.41 41.37 69.76
N GLY A 16 -49.49 40.94 71.02
CA GLY A 16 -49.37 39.55 71.43
C GLY A 16 -50.35 38.59 70.75
N ARG A 17 -49.90 37.33 70.60
CA ARG A 17 -50.79 36.20 70.32
C ARG A 17 -50.63 35.15 71.41
N VAL A 18 -51.67 35.15 72.25
CA VAL A 18 -52.02 34.18 73.27
C VAL A 18 -51.98 32.76 72.69
N SER A 19 -51.28 31.86 73.38
CA SER A 19 -51.35 30.43 73.12
C SER A 19 -52.71 29.89 73.56
N SER A 20 -53.62 29.64 72.61
CA SER A 20 -54.78 28.79 72.89
C SER A 20 -54.39 27.34 72.61
N ARG A 21 -54.12 26.61 73.68
CA ARG A 21 -54.00 25.14 73.71
C ARG A 21 -55.35 24.58 73.28
N ARG A 22 -55.50 24.24 72.00
CA ARG A 22 -56.72 23.61 71.48
C ARG A 22 -56.56 22.10 71.67
N GLU A 23 -57.27 21.56 72.64
CA GLU A 23 -57.37 20.11 72.82
C GLU A 23 -57.99 19.50 71.56
N LEU A 24 -57.21 18.67 70.85
CA LEU A 24 -57.67 17.95 69.68
C LEU A 24 -58.69 16.90 70.10
N THR A 25 -59.86 16.94 69.47
CA THR A 25 -60.91 15.94 69.59
C THR A 25 -60.42 14.56 69.13
N PRO A 26 -61.03 13.46 69.61
CA PRO A 26 -60.61 12.09 69.29
C PRO A 26 -60.52 11.80 67.78
N GLU A 27 -61.40 12.41 66.98
CA GLU A 27 -61.41 12.28 65.52
C GLU A 27 -60.16 12.91 64.85
N GLN A 28 -59.62 14.00 65.41
CA GLN A 28 -58.45 14.66 64.83
C GLN A 28 -57.13 13.92 65.12
N ARG A 29 -57.09 13.05 66.15
CA ARG A 29 -55.94 12.18 66.43
C ARG A 29 -55.90 10.95 65.50
N ALA A 30 -57.06 10.41 65.13
CA ALA A 30 -57.16 9.33 64.15
C ALA A 30 -56.77 9.81 62.74
N ALA A 31 -57.22 11.01 62.35
CA ALA A 31 -56.85 11.62 61.07
C ALA A 31 -55.35 11.91 60.96
N LYS A 32 -54.71 12.40 62.04
CA LYS A 32 -53.25 12.62 62.05
C LYS A 32 -52.44 11.32 61.92
N ARG A 33 -52.82 10.24 62.61
CA ARG A 33 -52.13 8.93 62.47
C ARG A 33 -52.29 8.32 61.08
N LYS A 34 -53.46 8.44 60.45
CA LYS A 34 -53.67 8.02 59.05
C LYS A 34 -52.77 8.82 58.11
N SER A 35 -52.75 10.15 58.23
CA SER A 35 -51.91 11.01 57.36
C SER A 35 -50.41 10.74 57.51
N LEU A 36 -49.95 10.41 58.72
CA LEU A 36 -48.53 10.13 58.98
C LEU A 36 -48.12 8.76 58.44
N MET A 37 -48.98 7.74 58.54
CA MET A 37 -48.79 6.45 57.88
C MET A 37 -48.78 6.58 56.36
N THR A 38 -49.70 7.35 55.76
CA THR A 38 -49.73 7.54 54.30
C THR A 38 -48.47 8.22 53.78
N VAL A 39 -47.96 9.25 54.47
CA VAL A 39 -46.70 9.93 54.10
C VAL A 39 -45.50 8.98 54.22
N LEU A 40 -45.43 8.16 55.27
CA LEU A 40 -44.36 7.17 55.46
C LEU A 40 -44.40 6.06 54.41
N THR A 41 -45.61 5.63 54.01
CA THR A 41 -45.80 4.64 52.94
C THR A 41 -45.39 5.20 51.58
N ILE A 42 -45.73 6.45 51.29
CA ILE A 42 -45.32 7.16 50.05
C ILE A 42 -43.80 7.31 50.01
N PHE A 43 -43.15 7.68 51.13
CA PHE A 43 -41.69 7.75 51.21
C PHE A 43 -41.01 6.38 51.05
N ALA A 44 -41.56 5.32 51.66
CA ALA A 44 -41.03 3.96 51.51
C ALA A 44 -41.15 3.45 50.06
N VAL A 45 -42.27 3.74 49.38
CA VAL A 45 -42.48 3.40 47.96
C VAL A 45 -41.55 4.20 47.05
N LEU A 46 -41.28 5.48 47.35
CA LEU A 46 -40.33 6.30 46.60
C LEU A 46 -38.87 5.84 46.78
N ILE A 47 -38.48 5.42 47.98
CA ILE A 47 -37.11 4.94 48.25
C ILE A 47 -36.90 3.54 47.65
N LEU A 48 -37.86 2.61 47.82
CA LEU A 48 -37.78 1.28 47.21
C LEU A 48 -37.91 1.35 45.68
N GLY A 49 -38.79 2.21 45.16
CA GLY A 49 -38.93 2.45 43.71
C GLY A 49 -37.69 3.13 43.11
N GLY A 50 -37.14 4.15 43.79
CA GLY A 50 -35.90 4.82 43.38
C GLY A 50 -34.68 3.90 43.45
N GLY A 51 -34.57 3.06 44.48
CA GLY A 51 -33.53 2.05 44.61
C GLY A 51 -33.63 0.93 43.56
N ALA A 52 -34.84 0.48 43.23
CA ALA A 52 -35.06 -0.51 42.17
C ALA A 52 -34.75 0.05 40.77
N ILE A 53 -35.09 1.31 40.50
CA ILE A 53 -34.73 1.98 39.23
C ILE A 53 -33.22 2.23 39.16
N PHE A 54 -32.59 2.67 40.25
CA PHE A 54 -31.14 2.86 40.30
C PHE A 54 -30.39 1.52 40.15
N ALA A 55 -30.87 0.45 40.80
CA ALA A 55 -30.33 -0.90 40.61
C ALA A 55 -30.56 -1.37 39.17
N ALA A 56 -31.76 -1.18 38.60
CA ALA A 56 -32.03 -1.54 37.21
C ALA A 56 -31.11 -0.78 36.24
N VAL A 57 -30.86 0.52 36.44
CA VAL A 57 -29.94 1.32 35.61
C VAL A 57 -28.48 0.94 35.83
N TYR A 58 -28.08 0.62 37.07
CA TYR A 58 -26.72 0.21 37.40
C TYR A 58 -26.39 -1.20 36.86
N PHE A 59 -27.35 -2.12 36.89
CA PHE A 59 -27.24 -3.48 36.33
C PHE A 59 -27.49 -3.54 34.81
N THR A 60 -27.96 -2.46 34.18
CA THR A 60 -28.12 -2.36 32.71
C THR A 60 -27.07 -1.48 32.04
N ARG A 61 -26.04 -1.04 32.76
CA ARG A 61 -24.89 -0.38 32.11
C ARG A 61 -24.24 -1.40 31.16
N PRO A 62 -24.22 -1.13 29.85
CA PRO A 62 -23.55 -2.02 28.91
C PRO A 62 -22.08 -2.12 29.31
N ASP A 63 -21.53 -3.34 29.30
CA ASP A 63 -20.13 -3.58 29.59
C ASP A 63 -19.27 -2.71 28.65
N GLU A 64 -18.44 -1.84 29.23
CA GLU A 64 -17.59 -0.92 28.46
C GLU A 64 -16.65 -1.67 27.51
N ARG A 65 -16.26 -2.89 27.87
CA ARG A 65 -15.44 -3.77 27.02
C ARG A 65 -16.21 -4.20 25.78
N GLN A 66 -17.47 -4.60 25.97
CA GLN A 66 -18.34 -5.00 24.88
C GLN A 66 -18.61 -3.81 23.94
N LEU A 67 -18.85 -2.61 24.48
CA LEU A 67 -19.03 -1.40 23.66
C LEU A 67 -17.79 -1.07 22.82
N LYS A 68 -16.59 -1.12 23.42
CA LYS A 68 -15.34 -0.89 22.69
C LYS A 68 -15.16 -1.94 21.60
N ALA A 69 -15.35 -3.21 21.93
CA ALA A 69 -15.20 -4.29 20.98
C ALA A 69 -16.21 -4.20 19.82
N ASP A 70 -17.48 -3.90 20.10
CA ASP A 70 -18.51 -3.70 19.08
C ASP A 70 -18.16 -2.52 18.16
N ALA A 71 -17.66 -1.42 18.71
CA ALA A 71 -17.18 -0.27 17.93
C ALA A 71 -16.00 -0.65 17.02
N THR A 72 -15.01 -1.36 17.55
CA THR A 72 -13.86 -1.86 16.78
C THR A 72 -14.32 -2.80 15.65
N LEU A 73 -15.25 -3.73 15.92
CA LEU A 73 -15.78 -4.63 14.89
C LEU A 73 -16.58 -3.89 13.81
N VAL A 74 -17.33 -2.83 14.17
CA VAL A 74 -18.01 -1.97 13.20
C VAL A 74 -17.00 -1.21 12.34
N GLU A 75 -15.94 -0.66 12.93
CA GLU A 75 -14.86 0.00 12.20
C GLU A 75 -14.19 -0.97 11.20
N VAL A 76 -13.81 -2.16 11.65
CA VAL A 76 -13.21 -3.19 10.79
C VAL A 76 -14.11 -3.57 9.62
N ARG A 77 -15.42 -3.76 9.86
CA ARG A 77 -16.39 -4.02 8.77
C ARG A 77 -16.45 -2.86 7.78
N GLY A 78 -16.43 -1.62 8.26
CA GLY A 78 -16.36 -0.43 7.41
C GLY A 78 -15.09 -0.40 6.56
N ILE A 79 -13.94 -0.76 7.15
CA ILE A 79 -12.67 -0.88 6.42
C ILE A 79 -12.76 -2.00 5.37
N ILE A 80 -13.34 -3.16 5.67
CA ILE A 80 -13.57 -4.25 4.70
C ILE A 80 -14.37 -3.75 3.49
N THR A 81 -15.46 -3.02 3.69
CA THR A 81 -16.22 -2.42 2.58
C THR A 81 -15.38 -1.44 1.75
N SER A 82 -14.48 -0.69 2.40
CA SER A 82 -13.54 0.20 1.69
C SER A 82 -12.52 -0.59 0.85
N ILE A 83 -12.03 -1.73 1.35
CA ILE A 83 -11.15 -2.65 0.61
C ILE A 83 -11.88 -3.16 -0.63
N GLU A 84 -13.12 -3.66 -0.48
CA GLU A 84 -13.91 -4.16 -1.60
C GLU A 84 -14.16 -3.07 -2.66
N THR A 85 -14.48 -1.85 -2.22
CA THR A 85 -14.64 -0.69 -3.11
C THR A 85 -13.34 -0.35 -3.84
N GLY A 86 -12.21 -0.38 -3.13
CA GLY A 86 -10.87 -0.20 -3.72
C GLY A 86 -10.57 -1.26 -4.78
N LEU A 87 -10.91 -2.53 -4.52
CA LEU A 87 -10.75 -3.62 -5.48
C LEU A 87 -11.65 -3.43 -6.71
N MET A 88 -12.90 -3.01 -6.55
CA MET A 88 -13.80 -2.71 -7.68
C MET A 88 -13.28 -1.58 -8.55
N THR A 89 -12.63 -0.59 -7.94
CA THR A 89 -12.05 0.58 -8.62
C THR A 89 -10.59 0.38 -9.04
N ARG A 90 -10.06 -0.85 -8.92
CA ARG A 90 -8.68 -1.23 -9.27
C ARG A 90 -7.58 -0.47 -8.48
N GLN A 91 -7.89 -0.04 -7.27
CA GLN A 91 -6.96 0.64 -6.36
C GLN A 91 -6.30 -0.36 -5.38
N GLY A 92 -5.46 -1.25 -5.91
CA GLY A 92 -4.82 -2.33 -5.12
C GLY A 92 -3.96 -1.83 -3.94
N ASP A 93 -3.26 -0.70 -4.10
CA ASP A 93 -2.41 -0.14 -3.04
C ASP A 93 -3.23 0.43 -1.88
N ALA A 94 -4.28 1.20 -2.19
CA ALA A 94 -5.20 1.74 -1.19
C ALA A 94 -5.91 0.61 -0.43
N ALA A 95 -6.35 -0.42 -1.16
CA ALA A 95 -6.92 -1.63 -0.56
C ALA A 95 -5.91 -2.36 0.34
N GLY A 96 -4.63 -2.40 -0.04
CA GLY A 96 -3.55 -2.96 0.78
C GLY A 96 -3.27 -2.18 2.07
N ILE A 97 -3.34 -0.85 2.04
CA ILE A 97 -3.22 0.00 3.24
C ILE A 97 -4.41 -0.22 4.17
N ALA A 98 -5.62 -0.25 3.62
CA ALA A 98 -6.85 -0.52 4.37
C ALA A 98 -6.82 -1.92 5.00
N TYR A 99 -6.33 -2.95 4.28
CA TYR A 99 -6.11 -4.29 4.81
C TYR A 99 -5.18 -4.30 6.04
N LYS A 100 -4.00 -3.65 5.94
CA LYS A 100 -3.06 -3.55 7.08
C LYS A 100 -3.72 -2.90 8.29
N THR A 101 -4.48 -1.82 8.06
CA THR A 101 -5.23 -1.11 9.11
C THR A 101 -6.28 -2.02 9.75
N ALA A 102 -7.03 -2.79 8.95
CA ALA A 102 -8.05 -3.72 9.46
C ALA A 102 -7.43 -4.83 10.34
N ILE A 103 -6.28 -5.38 9.94
CA ILE A 103 -5.56 -6.39 10.72
C ILE A 103 -5.09 -5.78 12.05
N GLU A 104 -4.47 -4.60 12.03
CA GLU A 104 -4.02 -3.90 13.25
C GLU A 104 -5.20 -3.65 14.23
N ARG A 105 -6.38 -3.27 13.70
CA ARG A 105 -7.60 -3.08 14.51
C ARG A 105 -8.15 -4.38 15.11
N LEU A 106 -7.91 -5.52 14.49
CA LEU A 106 -8.34 -6.82 15.04
C LEU A 106 -7.38 -7.33 16.13
N GLU A 107 -6.17 -6.79 16.20
CA GLU A 107 -5.13 -7.15 17.17
C GLU A 107 -5.24 -6.37 18.49
N THR A 108 -6.46 -6.11 18.95
CA THR A 108 -6.71 -5.43 20.23
C THR A 108 -7.08 -6.40 21.36
N PRO A 109 -6.78 -6.07 22.63
CA PRO A 109 -7.05 -6.95 23.78
C PRO A 109 -8.53 -7.30 23.95
N GLU A 110 -9.43 -6.35 23.70
CA GLU A 110 -10.87 -6.56 23.86
C GLU A 110 -11.44 -7.61 22.88
N LEU A 111 -10.76 -7.84 21.76
CA LEU A 111 -11.08 -8.86 20.77
C LEU A 111 -10.33 -10.18 20.98
N GLY A 112 -9.52 -10.28 22.04
CA GLY A 112 -8.61 -11.42 22.26
C GLY A 112 -7.53 -11.51 21.19
N TYR A 113 -7.12 -10.35 20.63
CA TYR A 113 -6.14 -10.21 19.55
C TYR A 113 -6.50 -10.95 18.25
N ALA A 114 -7.74 -11.45 18.11
CA ALA A 114 -8.16 -12.32 17.01
C ALA A 114 -7.14 -13.45 16.72
N LYS A 115 -6.58 -14.07 17.77
CA LYS A 115 -5.67 -15.23 17.68
C LYS A 115 -6.46 -16.54 17.80
N ASP A 116 -5.85 -17.64 17.38
CA ASP A 116 -6.46 -18.99 17.43
C ASP A 116 -6.90 -19.42 18.84
N SER A 117 -6.36 -18.80 19.89
CA SER A 117 -6.80 -18.99 21.27
C SER A 117 -6.74 -17.66 22.03
N PRO A 118 -7.85 -17.15 22.58
CA PRO A 118 -7.86 -15.90 23.32
C PRO A 118 -7.35 -16.12 24.75
N ASN A 119 -6.79 -15.07 25.34
CA ASN A 119 -6.54 -15.06 26.77
C ASN A 119 -7.86 -14.74 27.51
N GLU A 120 -8.62 -15.77 27.90
CA GLU A 120 -9.89 -15.59 28.62
C GLU A 120 -9.73 -14.90 29.99
N THR A 121 -8.50 -14.85 30.53
CA THR A 121 -8.21 -14.19 31.81
C THR A 121 -7.85 -12.71 31.66
N ASP A 122 -7.77 -12.20 30.42
CA ASP A 122 -7.45 -10.80 30.15
C ASP A 122 -8.59 -9.89 30.65
N PRO A 123 -8.30 -8.91 31.51
CA PRO A 123 -9.32 -8.00 32.03
C PRO A 123 -9.91 -7.07 30.98
N GLU A 124 -9.42 -7.02 29.75
CA GLU A 124 -10.02 -6.23 28.67
C GLU A 124 -10.89 -7.07 27.73
N PHE A 125 -10.79 -8.41 27.82
CA PHE A 125 -11.49 -9.32 26.94
C PHE A 125 -13.02 -9.19 27.04
N ALA A 126 -13.67 -8.90 25.91
CA ALA A 126 -15.12 -8.74 25.84
C ALA A 126 -15.88 -10.08 25.77
N GLY A 127 -15.18 -11.19 25.52
CA GLY A 127 -15.75 -12.54 25.60
C GLY A 127 -15.70 -13.34 24.28
N MET A 128 -16.07 -14.61 24.39
CA MET A 128 -15.88 -15.60 23.31
C MET A 128 -16.70 -15.32 22.04
N ALA A 129 -17.89 -14.73 22.16
CA ALA A 129 -18.72 -14.42 21.00
C ALA A 129 -18.08 -13.32 20.12
N THR A 130 -17.56 -12.28 20.78
CA THR A 130 -16.84 -11.16 20.16
C THR A 130 -15.55 -11.67 19.50
N TRP A 131 -14.77 -12.48 20.20
CA TRP A 131 -13.57 -13.12 19.67
C TRP A 131 -13.84 -13.97 18.41
N ARG A 132 -14.87 -14.81 18.41
CA ARG A 132 -15.25 -15.61 17.23
C ARG A 132 -15.59 -14.73 16.03
N THR A 133 -16.24 -13.60 16.28
CA THR A 133 -16.56 -12.61 15.24
C THR A 133 -15.27 -11.99 14.69
N ALA A 134 -14.35 -11.58 15.56
CA ALA A 134 -13.05 -11.04 15.17
C ALA A 134 -12.23 -12.04 14.35
N LEU A 135 -12.19 -13.32 14.76
CA LEU A 135 -11.56 -14.39 13.99
C LEU A 135 -12.17 -14.58 12.60
N THR A 136 -13.49 -14.54 12.49
CA THR A 136 -14.18 -14.68 11.21
C THR A 136 -13.81 -13.53 10.26
N LEU A 137 -13.73 -12.31 10.78
CA LEU A 137 -13.29 -11.14 10.01
C LEU A 137 -11.82 -11.25 9.60
N ARG A 138 -10.95 -11.74 10.50
CA ARG A 138 -9.54 -12.00 10.20
C ARG A 138 -9.39 -13.01 9.07
N ALA A 139 -10.08 -14.14 9.15
CA ALA A 139 -10.08 -15.16 8.09
C ALA A 139 -10.58 -14.58 6.76
N THR A 140 -11.63 -13.74 6.77
CA THR A 140 -12.10 -13.05 5.56
C THR A 140 -11.00 -12.16 4.95
N LEU A 141 -10.29 -11.41 5.79
CA LEU A 141 -9.18 -10.56 5.36
C LEU A 141 -8.02 -11.38 4.78
N GLU A 142 -7.60 -12.45 5.47
CA GLU A 142 -6.42 -13.25 5.12
C GLU A 142 -6.67 -14.22 3.96
N ASP A 143 -7.81 -14.91 3.94
CA ASP A 143 -8.08 -16.00 3.00
C ASP A 143 -8.76 -15.53 1.71
N ASP A 144 -9.62 -14.50 1.77
CA ASP A 144 -10.32 -13.97 0.58
C ASP A 144 -9.69 -12.66 0.08
N LEU A 145 -9.61 -11.64 0.94
CA LEU A 145 -9.28 -10.29 0.48
C LEU A 145 -7.80 -10.13 0.14
N LYS A 146 -6.88 -10.71 0.93
CA LYS A 146 -5.43 -10.58 0.69
C LYS A 146 -5.01 -11.11 -0.69
N PRO A 147 -5.39 -12.33 -1.14
CA PRO A 147 -5.08 -12.78 -2.49
C PRO A 147 -5.62 -11.85 -3.60
N ARG A 148 -6.83 -11.29 -3.40
CA ARG A 148 -7.47 -10.37 -4.35
C ARG A 148 -6.75 -9.03 -4.42
N ILE A 149 -6.30 -8.49 -3.29
CA ILE A 149 -5.48 -7.27 -3.20
C ILE A 149 -4.17 -7.48 -3.94
N GLU A 150 -3.47 -8.59 -3.68
CA GLU A 150 -2.20 -8.87 -4.33
C GLU A 150 -2.36 -9.07 -5.84
N ARG A 151 -3.46 -9.70 -6.28
CA ARG A 151 -3.80 -9.76 -7.71
C ARG A 151 -4.04 -8.37 -8.31
N ALA A 152 -4.84 -7.52 -7.66
CA ALA A 152 -5.14 -6.17 -8.14
C ALA A 152 -3.88 -5.30 -8.28
N LYS A 153 -2.91 -5.44 -7.37
CA LYS A 153 -1.61 -4.77 -7.48
C LYS A 153 -0.83 -5.26 -8.71
N ARG A 154 -0.77 -6.59 -8.93
CA ARG A 154 -0.11 -7.16 -10.12
C ARG A 154 -0.77 -6.69 -11.42
N ASP A 155 -2.11 -6.63 -11.46
CA ASP A 155 -2.86 -6.14 -12.62
C ASP A 155 -2.52 -4.67 -12.93
N ALA A 156 -2.36 -3.83 -11.90
CA ALA A 156 -1.99 -2.43 -12.06
C ALA A 156 -0.56 -2.26 -12.61
N VAL A 157 0.40 -3.03 -12.08
CA VAL A 157 1.79 -3.02 -12.58
C VAL A 157 1.86 -3.53 -14.02
N MET A 158 1.16 -4.62 -14.34
CA MET A 158 1.07 -5.13 -15.71
C MET A 158 0.49 -4.08 -16.66
N ALA A 159 -0.60 -3.41 -16.28
CA ALA A 159 -1.21 -2.36 -17.09
C ALA A 159 -0.25 -1.18 -17.33
N GLN A 160 0.56 -0.81 -16.33
CA GLN A 160 1.59 0.22 -16.49
C GLN A 160 2.69 -0.22 -17.47
N ASN A 161 3.16 -1.47 -17.38
CA ASN A 161 4.14 -2.02 -18.31
C ASN A 161 3.61 -2.04 -19.75
N VAL A 162 2.36 -2.47 -19.94
CA VAL A 162 1.68 -2.45 -21.24
C VAL A 162 1.60 -1.02 -21.78
N ALA A 163 1.14 -0.06 -20.99
CA ALA A 163 1.04 1.33 -21.42
C ALA A 163 2.40 1.93 -21.81
N GLY A 164 3.46 1.58 -21.08
CA GLY A 164 4.83 2.00 -21.41
C GLY A 164 5.33 1.43 -22.74
N LEU A 165 5.06 0.15 -23.02
CA LEU A 165 5.40 -0.46 -24.30
C LEU A 165 4.53 0.08 -25.45
N ASP A 166 3.22 0.24 -25.24
CA ASP A 166 2.29 0.80 -26.22
C ASP A 166 2.73 2.20 -26.69
N ALA A 167 3.14 3.06 -25.75
CA ALA A 167 3.66 4.38 -26.08
C ALA A 167 4.89 4.29 -27.02
N ARG A 168 5.82 3.38 -26.76
CA ARG A 168 7.01 3.20 -27.61
C ARG A 168 6.70 2.58 -28.97
N PHE A 169 5.69 1.73 -29.06
CA PHE A 169 5.22 1.20 -30.34
C PHE A 169 4.49 2.25 -31.17
N ALA A 170 3.81 3.22 -30.55
CA ALA A 170 3.19 4.33 -31.26
C ALA A 170 4.24 5.15 -32.03
N ASP A 171 5.43 5.31 -31.43
CA ASP A 171 6.54 6.10 -31.99
C ASP A 171 7.58 5.24 -32.75
N LEU A 172 7.24 4.00 -33.14
CA LEU A 172 8.19 3.02 -33.69
C LEU A 172 9.02 3.56 -34.88
N ALA A 173 8.41 4.38 -35.73
CA ALA A 173 9.07 4.97 -36.89
C ALA A 173 10.05 6.09 -36.55
N GLU A 174 9.89 6.72 -35.37
CA GLU A 174 10.66 7.85 -34.89
C GLU A 174 11.83 7.43 -33.99
N LEU A 175 11.77 6.23 -33.39
CA LEU A 175 12.85 5.68 -32.59
C LEU A 175 14.16 5.63 -33.38
N ASP A 176 15.32 5.89 -32.79
CA ASP A 176 16.60 5.59 -33.43
C ASP A 176 16.91 4.08 -33.40
N ASP A 177 18.03 3.66 -34.01
CA ASP A 177 18.39 2.23 -34.09
C ASP A 177 18.70 1.63 -32.71
N ALA A 178 19.25 2.43 -31.80
CA ALA A 178 19.54 2.00 -30.44
C ALA A 178 18.25 1.78 -29.65
N GLN A 179 17.31 2.71 -29.76
CA GLN A 179 16.00 2.67 -29.13
C GLN A 179 15.14 1.51 -29.64
N LEU A 180 15.25 1.14 -30.92
CA LEU A 180 14.62 -0.06 -31.48
C LEU A 180 15.16 -1.35 -30.87
N VAL A 181 16.49 -1.47 -30.73
CA VAL A 181 17.10 -2.66 -30.11
C VAL A 181 16.73 -2.75 -28.63
N LEU A 182 16.67 -1.61 -27.93
CA LEU A 182 16.16 -1.55 -26.56
C LEU A 182 14.70 -1.99 -26.47
N LEU A 183 13.85 -1.52 -27.39
CA LEU A 183 12.43 -1.90 -27.42
C LEU A 183 12.27 -3.41 -27.64
N GLU A 184 13.02 -3.99 -28.58
CA GLU A 184 13.02 -5.44 -28.82
C GLU A 184 13.34 -6.22 -27.55
N LYS A 185 14.34 -5.76 -26.80
CA LYS A 185 14.76 -6.39 -25.55
C LYS A 185 13.72 -6.25 -24.46
N ASP A 186 13.14 -5.07 -24.29
CA ASP A 186 12.14 -4.82 -23.24
C ASP A 186 10.86 -5.60 -23.52
N VAL A 187 10.47 -5.75 -24.79
CA VAL A 187 9.38 -6.64 -25.19
C VAL A 187 9.75 -8.09 -24.89
N ALA A 188 10.95 -8.56 -25.22
CA ALA A 188 11.37 -9.93 -24.89
C ALA A 188 11.30 -10.22 -23.39
N LYS A 189 11.77 -9.29 -22.55
CA LYS A 189 11.65 -9.34 -21.09
C LYS A 189 10.19 -9.38 -20.62
N PHE A 190 9.33 -8.56 -21.21
CA PHE A 190 7.89 -8.56 -20.90
C PHE A 190 7.24 -9.90 -21.25
N LEU A 191 7.62 -10.52 -22.36
CA LEU A 191 7.11 -11.85 -22.76
C LEU A 191 7.55 -12.95 -21.79
N ASP A 192 8.72 -12.80 -21.14
CA ASP A 192 9.19 -13.72 -20.10
C ASP A 192 8.54 -13.46 -18.73
N ASN A 193 8.23 -12.21 -18.39
CA ASN A 193 7.57 -11.82 -17.15
C ASN A 193 6.79 -10.48 -17.32
N PRO A 194 5.46 -10.50 -17.52
CA PRO A 194 4.70 -9.29 -17.86
C PRO A 194 4.50 -8.32 -16.68
N VAL A 195 4.68 -8.78 -15.45
CA VAL A 195 4.54 -7.96 -14.23
C VAL A 195 5.89 -7.37 -13.80
N GLU A 196 6.96 -8.17 -13.84
CA GLU A 196 8.31 -7.72 -13.51
C GLU A 196 9.29 -8.12 -14.63
N PRO A 197 9.35 -7.38 -15.76
CA PRO A 197 10.15 -7.75 -16.92
C PRO A 197 11.66 -7.92 -16.63
N GLU A 198 12.15 -7.23 -15.59
CA GLU A 198 13.56 -7.28 -15.17
C GLU A 198 13.90 -8.47 -14.25
N ALA A 199 12.87 -9.20 -13.78
CA ALA A 199 13.05 -10.45 -13.06
C ALA A 199 13.36 -11.60 -14.03
N SER A 200 13.62 -12.79 -13.48
CA SER A 200 13.70 -13.99 -14.31
C SER A 200 12.32 -14.35 -14.88
N ARG A 201 12.33 -15.16 -15.94
CA ARG A 201 11.12 -15.73 -16.55
C ARG A 201 10.22 -16.37 -15.49
N ASP A 202 8.93 -16.09 -15.58
CA ASP A 202 7.90 -16.59 -14.66
C ASP A 202 6.71 -17.12 -15.47
N GLU A 203 6.63 -18.45 -15.59
CA GLU A 203 5.60 -19.12 -16.39
C GLU A 203 4.20 -19.04 -15.78
N GLU A 204 4.08 -18.80 -14.46
CA GLU A 204 2.80 -18.57 -13.83
C GLU A 204 2.25 -17.21 -14.25
N ARG A 205 3.08 -16.16 -14.15
CA ARG A 205 2.69 -14.80 -14.58
C ARG A 205 2.38 -14.74 -16.06
N VAL A 206 3.14 -15.42 -16.91
CA VAL A 206 2.82 -15.48 -18.35
C VAL A 206 1.44 -16.12 -18.60
N ARG A 207 1.09 -17.17 -17.84
CA ARG A 207 -0.23 -17.82 -17.94
C ARG A 207 -1.38 -16.96 -17.41
N ASP A 208 -1.12 -16.07 -16.46
CA ASP A 208 -2.12 -15.14 -15.92
C ASP A 208 -2.51 -14.04 -16.92
N TYR A 209 -1.63 -13.67 -17.87
CA TYR A 209 -1.85 -12.57 -18.83
C TYR A 209 -1.67 -12.99 -20.31
N PRO A 210 -2.38 -14.03 -20.79
CA PRO A 210 -2.12 -14.61 -22.12
C PRO A 210 -2.46 -13.65 -23.26
N VAL A 211 -3.44 -12.76 -23.07
CA VAL A 211 -3.87 -11.80 -24.11
C VAL A 211 -2.75 -10.80 -24.41
N GLN A 212 -2.20 -10.18 -23.37
CA GLN A 212 -1.15 -9.17 -23.48
C GLN A 212 0.15 -9.77 -23.99
N VAL A 213 0.53 -10.96 -23.48
CA VAL A 213 1.73 -11.67 -23.95
C VAL A 213 1.60 -12.02 -25.45
N ASN A 214 0.45 -12.53 -25.88
CA ASN A 214 0.25 -12.86 -27.30
C ASN A 214 0.26 -11.61 -28.21
N ASP A 215 -0.37 -10.52 -27.79
CA ASP A 215 -0.39 -9.25 -28.54
C ASP A 215 1.04 -8.72 -28.75
N PHE A 216 1.82 -8.58 -27.67
CA PHE A 216 3.22 -8.14 -27.79
C PHE A 216 4.11 -9.14 -28.55
N GLY A 217 3.80 -10.44 -28.46
CA GLY A 217 4.45 -11.47 -29.27
C GLY A 217 4.25 -11.25 -30.77
N GLN A 218 3.06 -10.82 -31.19
CA GLN A 218 2.78 -10.48 -32.59
C GLN A 218 3.47 -9.17 -33.01
N ARG A 219 3.41 -8.14 -32.15
CA ARG A 219 4.02 -6.82 -32.39
C ARG A 219 5.54 -6.86 -32.50
N MET A 220 6.21 -7.89 -31.97
CA MET A 220 7.63 -8.17 -32.21
C MET A 220 7.97 -8.20 -33.72
N THR A 221 7.04 -8.60 -34.57
CA THR A 221 7.23 -8.58 -36.04
C THR A 221 7.39 -7.16 -36.58
N ALA A 222 6.68 -6.18 -36.04
CA ALA A 222 6.79 -4.79 -36.47
C ALA A 222 8.19 -4.22 -36.20
N ILE A 223 8.81 -4.57 -35.06
CA ILE A 223 10.20 -4.20 -34.76
C ILE A 223 11.16 -4.80 -35.81
N ARG A 224 10.95 -6.08 -36.16
CA ARG A 224 11.79 -6.78 -37.16
C ARG A 224 11.65 -6.15 -38.55
N ASP A 225 10.44 -5.80 -38.95
CA ASP A 225 10.17 -5.18 -40.25
C ASP A 225 10.81 -3.78 -40.33
N GLU A 226 10.71 -2.98 -39.27
CA GLU A 226 11.37 -1.68 -39.23
C GLU A 226 12.90 -1.82 -39.23
N THR A 227 13.45 -2.75 -38.46
CA THR A 227 14.89 -3.06 -38.47
C THR A 227 15.37 -3.44 -39.87
N LYS A 228 14.59 -4.27 -40.59
CA LYS A 228 14.88 -4.66 -41.97
C LYS A 228 14.84 -3.45 -42.91
N ARG A 229 13.85 -2.57 -42.76
CA ARG A 229 13.72 -1.34 -43.54
C ARG A 229 14.95 -0.46 -43.37
N ARG A 230 15.48 -0.32 -42.16
CA ARG A 230 16.66 0.52 -41.87
C ARG A 230 17.95 -0.09 -42.37
N ARG A 231 18.13 -1.39 -42.18
CA ARG A 231 19.27 -2.10 -42.75
C ARG A 231 19.34 -1.95 -44.27
N ALA A 232 18.19 -1.91 -44.96
CA ALA A 232 18.14 -1.67 -46.41
C ALA A 232 18.56 -0.26 -46.83
N ARG A 233 18.56 0.74 -45.91
CA ARG A 233 19.07 2.10 -46.16
C ARG A 233 20.59 2.19 -46.07
N VAL A 234 21.24 1.17 -45.54
CA VAL A 234 22.70 1.11 -45.42
C VAL A 234 23.29 0.78 -46.79
N THR A 235 24.07 1.72 -47.34
CA THR A 235 24.42 1.74 -48.77
C THR A 235 25.63 0.90 -49.13
N SER A 236 26.59 0.71 -48.22
CA SER A 236 27.83 -0.02 -48.49
C SER A 236 27.93 -1.34 -47.73
N LEU A 237 28.66 -2.32 -48.29
CA LEU A 237 28.89 -3.62 -47.65
C LEU A 237 29.56 -3.50 -46.26
N PRO A 238 30.63 -2.67 -46.09
CA PRO A 238 31.24 -2.50 -44.77
C PRO A 238 30.28 -1.93 -43.72
N GLU A 239 29.41 -0.98 -44.11
CA GLU A 239 28.40 -0.45 -43.20
C GLU A 239 27.36 -1.51 -42.83
N GLN A 240 26.92 -2.35 -43.79
CA GLN A 240 25.96 -3.43 -43.50
C GLN A 240 26.56 -4.49 -42.57
N GLU A 241 27.85 -4.82 -42.74
CA GLU A 241 28.58 -5.73 -41.87
C GLU A 241 28.71 -5.14 -40.46
N ALA A 242 29.19 -3.89 -40.36
CA ALA A 242 29.31 -3.18 -39.09
C ALA A 242 27.96 -3.11 -38.35
N TYR A 243 26.88 -2.77 -39.07
CA TYR A 243 25.54 -2.69 -38.50
C TYR A 243 25.07 -4.05 -37.95
N GLY A 244 25.23 -5.13 -38.72
CA GLY A 244 24.82 -6.47 -38.31
C GLY A 244 25.56 -6.98 -37.07
N VAL A 245 26.88 -6.76 -37.02
CA VAL A 245 27.69 -7.17 -35.86
C VAL A 245 27.39 -6.30 -34.65
N ALA A 246 27.32 -4.97 -34.82
CA ALA A 246 27.00 -4.03 -33.74
C ALA A 246 25.64 -4.36 -33.10
N THR A 247 24.59 -4.54 -33.91
CA THR A 247 23.25 -4.90 -33.42
C THR A 247 23.26 -6.19 -32.60
N THR A 248 24.01 -7.20 -33.05
CA THR A 248 24.13 -8.49 -32.33
C THR A 248 24.80 -8.32 -30.98
N LEU A 249 25.86 -7.51 -30.90
CA LEU A 249 26.61 -7.27 -29.67
C LEU A 249 25.84 -6.35 -28.71
N ILE A 250 25.14 -5.33 -29.22
CA ILE A 250 24.23 -4.47 -28.44
C ILE A 250 23.16 -5.33 -27.75
N ARG A 251 22.52 -6.26 -28.46
CA ARG A 251 21.52 -7.18 -27.87
C ARG A 251 22.08 -8.00 -26.70
N LYS A 252 23.38 -8.30 -26.73
CA LYS A 252 24.12 -9.00 -25.66
C LYS A 252 24.67 -8.07 -24.58
N GLU A 253 24.43 -6.77 -24.68
CA GLU A 253 25.01 -5.71 -23.84
C GLU A 253 26.54 -5.62 -23.89
N GLN A 254 27.16 -6.11 -24.97
CA GLN A 254 28.62 -6.11 -25.18
C GLN A 254 29.05 -4.86 -25.95
N PHE A 255 28.83 -3.68 -25.37
CA PHE A 255 28.99 -2.40 -26.06
C PHE A 255 30.45 -2.09 -26.42
N GLN A 256 31.39 -2.38 -25.52
CA GLN A 256 32.82 -2.18 -25.78
C GLN A 256 33.31 -3.05 -26.94
N ASP A 257 32.85 -4.30 -27.02
CA ASP A 257 33.19 -5.21 -28.13
C ASP A 257 32.60 -4.70 -29.45
N ALA A 258 31.39 -4.13 -29.42
CA ALA A 258 30.77 -3.53 -30.59
C ALA A 258 31.58 -2.32 -31.11
N LEU A 259 32.01 -1.43 -30.20
CA LEU A 259 32.87 -0.31 -30.54
C LEU A 259 34.21 -0.78 -31.13
N ALA A 260 34.85 -1.76 -30.49
CA ALA A 260 36.10 -2.32 -30.97
C ALA A 260 35.97 -2.92 -32.38
N LYS A 261 34.83 -3.53 -32.70
CA LYS A 261 34.56 -4.06 -34.04
C LYS A 261 34.37 -2.96 -35.09
N VAL A 262 33.66 -1.89 -34.74
CA VAL A 262 33.52 -0.72 -35.60
C VAL A 262 34.89 -0.09 -35.86
N ASP A 263 35.75 0.02 -34.84
CA ASP A 263 37.12 0.50 -34.98
C ASP A 263 37.97 -0.37 -35.92
N GLU A 264 37.81 -1.69 -35.83
CA GLU A 264 38.48 -2.63 -36.73
C GLU A 264 38.03 -2.44 -38.18
N LEU A 265 36.73 -2.30 -38.41
CA LEU A 265 36.17 -2.10 -39.75
C LEU A 265 36.55 -0.73 -40.32
N GLN A 266 36.57 0.33 -39.52
CA GLN A 266 37.03 1.65 -39.96
C GLN A 266 38.49 1.62 -40.39
N ARG A 267 39.35 0.85 -39.69
CA ARG A 267 40.75 0.67 -40.07
C ARG A 267 40.92 -0.09 -41.39
N LYS A 268 40.05 -1.08 -41.65
CA LYS A 268 40.08 -1.88 -42.89
C LYS A 268 39.46 -1.13 -44.08
N PHE A 269 38.44 -0.32 -43.83
CA PHE A 269 37.69 0.44 -44.83
C PHE A 269 37.66 1.92 -44.42
N PRO A 270 38.75 2.68 -44.66
CA PRO A 270 38.85 4.07 -44.20
C PRO A 270 37.75 4.99 -44.72
N ASP A 271 37.23 4.70 -45.92
CA ASP A 271 36.19 5.50 -46.58
C ASP A 271 34.76 5.10 -46.17
N ALA A 272 34.58 4.04 -45.37
CA ALA A 272 33.27 3.63 -44.89
C ALA A 272 32.72 4.64 -43.87
N ASN A 273 31.45 5.02 -44.01
CA ASN A 273 30.79 5.93 -43.08
C ASN A 273 30.21 5.17 -41.87
N LEU A 274 31.06 4.83 -40.91
CA LEU A 274 30.67 4.08 -39.71
C LEU A 274 30.30 4.97 -38.51
N ALA A 275 30.33 6.29 -38.68
CA ALA A 275 30.06 7.24 -37.59
C ALA A 275 28.66 7.03 -36.97
N LYS A 276 27.64 6.81 -37.81
CA LYS A 276 26.27 6.54 -37.34
C LYS A 276 26.17 5.27 -36.50
N ILE A 277 26.95 4.25 -36.84
CA ILE A 277 26.94 2.96 -36.13
C ILE A 277 27.63 3.10 -34.77
N ARG A 278 28.69 3.93 -34.68
CA ARG A 278 29.29 4.28 -33.38
C ARG A 278 28.30 4.99 -32.47
N VAL A 279 27.64 6.04 -32.97
CA VAL A 279 26.64 6.79 -32.20
C VAL A 279 25.53 5.86 -31.71
N MET A 280 25.01 4.98 -32.56
CA MET A 280 24.04 3.96 -32.19
C MET A 280 24.53 3.08 -31.02
N ILE A 281 25.79 2.64 -31.01
CA ILE A 281 26.33 1.82 -29.91
C ILE A 281 26.41 2.63 -28.60
N GLU A 282 26.87 3.87 -28.67
CA GLU A 282 27.02 4.76 -27.52
C GLU A 282 25.66 5.13 -26.90
N GLU A 283 24.68 5.46 -27.73
CA GLU A 283 23.30 5.74 -27.32
C GLU A 283 22.63 4.49 -26.73
N ALA A 284 22.85 3.31 -27.32
CA ALA A 284 22.35 2.06 -26.76
C ALA A 284 22.96 1.76 -25.39
N ALA A 285 24.27 1.97 -25.23
CA ALA A 285 24.95 1.80 -23.94
C ALA A 285 24.38 2.75 -22.88
N LYS A 286 24.18 4.03 -23.24
CA LYS A 286 23.59 5.04 -22.37
C LYS A 286 22.16 4.67 -21.95
N GLY A 287 21.29 4.37 -22.92
CA GLY A 287 19.91 4.00 -22.63
C GLY A 287 19.81 2.73 -21.80
N THR A 288 20.66 1.73 -22.07
CA THR A 288 20.69 0.49 -21.27
C THR A 288 21.18 0.76 -19.84
N TRP A 289 22.15 1.66 -19.66
CA TRP A 289 22.61 2.10 -18.34
C TRP A 289 21.50 2.80 -17.56
N GLU A 290 20.81 3.77 -18.16
CA GLU A 290 19.74 4.52 -17.51
C GLU A 290 18.61 3.59 -17.02
N THR A 291 18.22 2.62 -17.85
CA THR A 291 17.24 1.60 -17.47
C THR A 291 17.75 0.70 -16.34
N ALA A 292 19.00 0.24 -16.42
CA ALA A 292 19.62 -0.58 -15.39
C ALA A 292 19.71 0.14 -14.03
N LEU A 293 20.10 1.42 -14.06
CA LEU A 293 20.22 2.26 -12.87
C LEU A 293 18.85 2.50 -12.23
N LYS A 294 17.84 2.85 -13.03
CA LYS A 294 16.47 3.04 -12.53
C LYS A 294 15.92 1.77 -11.88
N PHE A 295 16.14 0.61 -12.50
CA PHE A 295 15.75 -0.69 -11.94
C PHE A 295 16.45 -0.97 -10.60
N ALA A 296 17.77 -0.83 -10.55
CA ALA A 296 18.53 -1.09 -9.33
C ALA A 296 18.14 -0.13 -8.20
N THR A 297 17.92 1.15 -8.51
CA THR A 297 17.45 2.15 -7.54
C THR A 297 16.07 1.82 -7.00
N THR A 298 15.11 1.46 -7.86
CA THR A 298 13.75 1.09 -7.44
C THR A 298 13.75 -0.12 -6.51
N ASN A 299 14.56 -1.14 -6.83
CA ASN A 299 14.71 -2.32 -5.98
C ASN A 299 15.43 -2.00 -4.68
N TRP A 300 16.45 -1.14 -4.72
CA TRP A 300 17.11 -0.65 -3.52
C TRP A 300 16.14 0.09 -2.59
N ASP A 301 15.33 1.00 -3.13
CA ASP A 301 14.31 1.74 -2.38
C ASP A 301 13.29 0.80 -1.74
N THR A 302 12.91 -0.26 -2.46
CA THR A 302 12.05 -1.33 -1.95
C THR A 302 12.73 -2.10 -0.81
N ALA A 303 14.03 -2.36 -0.92
CA ALA A 303 14.81 -3.09 0.08
C ALA A 303 14.99 -2.31 1.40
N ILE A 304 15.07 -0.98 1.34
CA ILE A 304 15.17 -0.13 2.54
C ILE A 304 13.82 0.35 3.07
N SER A 305 12.73 0.09 2.34
CA SER A 305 11.39 0.54 2.72
C SER A 305 10.93 -0.08 4.04
N PRO A 306 10.46 0.73 5.02
CA PRO A 306 9.93 0.23 6.29
C PRO A 306 8.76 -0.74 6.14
N GLY A 307 7.99 -0.64 5.05
CA GLY A 307 6.78 -1.42 4.82
C GLY A 307 6.99 -2.77 4.12
N SER A 308 8.20 -3.07 3.64
CA SER A 308 8.57 -4.33 2.99
C SER A 308 8.92 -5.40 4.02
N ASP A 309 8.49 -6.64 3.78
CA ASP A 309 8.87 -7.78 4.61
C ASP A 309 10.32 -8.25 4.36
N THR A 310 10.86 -9.09 5.24
CA THR A 310 12.27 -9.54 5.18
C THR A 310 12.60 -10.26 3.88
N ALA A 311 11.66 -11.04 3.32
CA ALA A 311 11.88 -11.79 2.08
C ALA A 311 11.90 -10.86 0.86
N GLN A 312 10.99 -9.87 0.83
CA GLN A 312 10.94 -8.82 -0.18
C GLN A 312 12.23 -7.99 -0.17
N ARG A 313 12.70 -7.60 1.01
CA ARG A 313 13.95 -6.81 1.14
C ARG A 313 15.15 -7.56 0.60
N ALA A 314 15.31 -8.83 1.00
CA ALA A 314 16.41 -9.66 0.52
C ALA A 314 16.36 -9.88 -1.01
N THR A 315 15.16 -10.12 -1.55
CA THR A 315 14.94 -10.34 -2.98
C THR A 315 15.25 -9.07 -3.79
N ALA A 316 14.74 -7.93 -3.35
CA ALA A 316 14.96 -6.65 -4.03
C ALA A 316 16.44 -6.25 -3.99
N LEU A 317 17.11 -6.41 -2.84
CA LEU A 317 18.56 -6.15 -2.74
C LEU A 317 19.37 -7.06 -3.66
N ALA A 318 19.05 -8.36 -3.70
CA ALA A 318 19.71 -9.31 -4.59
C ALA A 318 19.50 -8.94 -6.07
N ALA A 319 18.29 -8.49 -6.44
CA ALA A 319 17.99 -8.04 -7.80
C ALA A 319 18.77 -6.78 -8.18
N ALA A 320 18.83 -5.77 -7.30
CA ALA A 320 19.59 -4.54 -7.52
C ALA A 320 21.09 -4.83 -7.72
N ARG A 321 21.68 -5.65 -6.83
CA ARG A 321 23.09 -6.07 -6.93
C ARG A 321 23.36 -6.85 -8.20
N ARG A 322 22.54 -7.86 -8.50
CA ARG A 322 22.67 -8.67 -9.73
C ARG A 322 22.73 -7.78 -10.96
N ARG A 323 21.82 -6.82 -11.09
CA ARG A 323 21.77 -5.96 -12.28
C ARG A 323 23.02 -5.09 -12.42
N MET A 324 23.53 -4.51 -11.33
CA MET A 324 24.77 -3.73 -11.40
C MET A 324 26.00 -4.59 -11.68
N THR A 325 26.06 -5.82 -11.16
CA THR A 325 27.11 -6.79 -11.51
C THR A 325 27.08 -7.13 -13.00
N GLU A 326 25.90 -7.35 -13.58
CA GLU A 326 25.77 -7.57 -15.03
C GLU A 326 26.30 -6.39 -15.87
N VAL A 327 26.07 -5.15 -15.44
CA VAL A 327 26.64 -3.96 -16.12
C VAL A 327 28.17 -4.01 -16.07
N VAL A 328 28.75 -4.32 -14.90
CA VAL A 328 30.21 -4.45 -14.73
C VAL A 328 30.79 -5.53 -15.63
N GLU A 329 30.11 -6.66 -15.75
CA GLU A 329 30.59 -7.82 -16.52
C GLU A 329 30.41 -7.67 -18.03
N ARG A 330 29.33 -7.03 -18.49
CA ARG A 330 28.93 -7.06 -19.90
C ARG A 330 29.27 -5.79 -20.67
N PHE A 331 29.07 -4.61 -20.07
CA PHE A 331 29.14 -3.36 -20.84
C PHE A 331 30.54 -3.09 -21.38
N GLY A 332 31.58 -3.35 -20.57
CA GLY A 332 32.98 -3.10 -20.89
C GLY A 332 33.38 -1.63 -21.03
N ILE A 333 32.43 -0.70 -21.14
CA ILE A 333 32.67 0.73 -21.22
C ILE A 333 33.01 1.26 -19.82
N SER A 334 34.24 1.78 -19.67
CA SER A 334 34.83 2.16 -18.38
C SER A 334 33.95 3.12 -17.55
N GLU A 335 33.31 4.10 -18.19
CA GLU A 335 32.40 5.03 -17.53
C GLU A 335 31.27 4.29 -16.78
N TYR A 336 30.46 3.50 -17.50
CA TYR A 336 29.33 2.78 -16.92
C TYR A 336 29.77 1.68 -15.95
N VAL A 337 30.90 1.02 -16.21
CA VAL A 337 31.47 0.03 -15.28
C VAL A 337 31.84 0.69 -13.94
N ASN A 338 32.45 1.88 -13.96
CA ASN A 338 32.80 2.60 -12.74
C ASN A 338 31.58 3.09 -11.99
N LEU A 339 30.56 3.59 -12.70
CA LEU A 339 29.28 3.98 -12.09
C LEU A 339 28.58 2.78 -11.43
N ALA A 340 28.52 1.63 -12.10
CA ALA A 340 27.93 0.42 -11.55
C ALA A 340 28.66 -0.09 -10.30
N LYS A 341 30.00 -0.05 -10.27
CA LYS A 341 30.80 -0.37 -9.08
C LYS A 341 30.51 0.57 -7.92
N ALA A 342 30.32 1.86 -8.20
CA ALA A 342 29.96 2.84 -7.18
C ALA A 342 28.58 2.55 -6.58
N GLU A 343 27.59 2.18 -7.40
CA GLU A 343 26.27 1.77 -6.91
C GLU A 343 26.31 0.48 -6.08
N LEU A 344 27.05 -0.55 -6.53
CA LEU A 344 27.25 -1.78 -5.75
C LEU A 344 27.82 -1.48 -4.35
N ALA A 345 28.84 -0.61 -4.28
CA ALA A 345 29.44 -0.22 -3.02
C ALA A 345 28.47 0.51 -2.07
N LYS A 346 27.41 1.15 -2.59
CA LYS A 346 26.33 1.70 -1.76
C LYS A 346 25.44 0.60 -1.22
N PHE A 347 25.09 -0.38 -2.05
CA PHE A 347 24.20 -1.48 -1.67
C PHE A 347 24.83 -2.43 -0.64
N ASP A 348 26.15 -2.48 -0.52
CA ASP A 348 26.87 -3.33 0.44
C ASP A 348 27.09 -2.69 1.82
N ARG A 349 26.82 -1.39 1.99
CA ARG A 349 27.07 -0.67 3.25
C ARG A 349 25.92 -0.70 4.25
N ASN A 350 24.74 -1.21 3.87
CA ASN A 350 23.60 -1.48 4.74
C ASN A 350 23.24 -2.97 4.68
#